data_AF-A0A959VQD2-F1
#
_entry.id   AF-A0A959VQD2-F1
#
_cell.length_a   1.000
_cell.length_b   1.000
_cell.length_c   1.000
_cell.angle_alpha   90.00
_cell.angle_beta   90.00
_cell.angle_gamma   90.00
#
_symmetry.space_group_name_H-M   'P 1'
#
loop_
_entity.id
_entity.type
_entity.pdbx_description
1 polymer ?
#
loop_
_entity_poly.entity_id
_entity_poly.type
_entity_poly.pdbx_seq_one_letter_code
_entity_poly.pdbx_strand_id
1 'polypeptide(L)'
;MFPLERRTASGGFRTPAGMMTSLLVLIVGALTFDVSIARSAVVAHQAADVNPGPSSSDPDDMASFGGNLYFAGRMPGKGHELVRLHNGKPQLVADLNPGKDSSSPRDFIRFKGMLYFSASTEASGRELWRTGGNTTEIVADLRPGSESSDPFLMTVLGDQLLFRANDGLTGSELWRTDGNLVSMVSDIRPGVSGSNLNDITTFGNFAYFSADNGLFGSEVWITDGNSASLFANINAGGLSSNPRYFTPFGDYLYFRAGDGQGAELWRTNGVFTQRVADINPGAPNSAPFDLTVFNGYLYFRAEDGVSGTELWRTDGATPIANTALFADLEPGADGSSPTSLSV
;
A
#
# COMPACT_ATOMS: atom_id res chain seq x y z
N MET A 1 80.29 -20.71 -5.29
CA MET A 1 80.37 -20.00 -6.60
C MET A 1 79.18 -19.05 -6.62
N PHE A 2 79.48 -17.75 -6.73
CA PHE A 2 78.59 -16.57 -6.77
C PHE A 2 77.39 -16.71 -7.77
N PRO A 3 76.44 -15.74 -7.89
CA PRO A 3 75.70 -14.94 -6.88
C PRO A 3 74.28 -14.44 -7.31
N LEU A 4 73.69 -13.51 -6.51
CA LEU A 4 72.78 -12.38 -6.88
C LEU A 4 71.37 -12.76 -7.42
N GLU A 5 70.26 -12.03 -7.25
CA GLU A 5 70.01 -10.61 -7.02
C GLU A 5 68.54 -10.38 -6.57
N ARG A 6 68.26 -9.18 -6.05
CA ARG A 6 66.94 -8.64 -5.65
C ARG A 6 65.95 -8.54 -6.83
N ARG A 7 64.64 -8.57 -6.54
CA ARG A 7 63.66 -7.55 -6.99
C ARG A 7 62.32 -7.64 -6.24
N THR A 8 61.84 -6.48 -5.85
CA THR A 8 60.50 -6.16 -5.34
C THR A 8 59.44 -6.28 -6.44
N ALA A 9 58.23 -6.72 -6.11
CA ALA A 9 57.04 -6.46 -6.92
C ALA A 9 55.80 -6.29 -6.03
N SER A 10 55.16 -5.14 -6.20
CA SER A 10 53.79 -4.80 -5.83
C SER A 10 52.77 -5.70 -6.55
N GLY A 11 51.74 -6.15 -5.84
CA GLY A 11 50.57 -6.81 -6.42
C GLY A 11 49.32 -6.39 -5.66
N GLY A 12 48.50 -5.55 -6.28
CA GLY A 12 47.24 -5.07 -5.73
C GLY A 12 46.16 -6.15 -5.70
N PHE A 13 45.35 -6.14 -4.64
CA PHE A 13 44.09 -6.85 -4.60
C PHE A 13 42.97 -5.94 -5.12
N ARG A 14 42.42 -6.30 -6.29
CA ARG A 14 41.06 -5.96 -6.69
C ARG A 14 40.17 -7.16 -6.37
N THR A 15 39.05 -6.93 -5.70
CA THR A 15 37.86 -7.79 -5.75
C THR A 15 36.60 -6.90 -5.67
N PRO A 16 35.45 -7.36 -6.21
CA PRO A 16 34.58 -6.52 -7.04
C PRO A 16 33.34 -5.99 -6.33
N ALA A 17 32.73 -4.99 -6.95
CA ALA A 17 31.38 -4.51 -6.70
C ALA A 17 30.36 -5.66 -6.80
N GLY A 18 29.51 -5.78 -5.79
CA GLY A 18 28.44 -6.77 -5.74
C GLY A 18 27.30 -6.32 -4.81
N MET A 19 26.21 -5.92 -5.44
CA MET A 19 24.82 -5.86 -4.95
C MET A 19 24.54 -5.10 -3.65
N MET A 20 23.97 -3.90 -3.81
CA MET A 20 23.07 -3.33 -2.80
C MET A 20 21.92 -4.32 -2.57
N THR A 21 21.86 -4.85 -1.35
CA THR A 21 20.65 -5.50 -0.84
C THR A 21 19.75 -4.38 -0.30
N SER A 22 18.54 -4.28 -0.85
CA SER A 22 17.51 -3.36 -0.35
C SER A 22 17.13 -3.79 1.07
N LEU A 23 17.46 -2.96 2.05
CA LEU A 23 17.10 -3.15 3.45
C LEU A 23 15.68 -2.60 3.65
N LEU A 24 14.69 -3.50 3.79
CA LEU A 24 13.35 -3.13 4.22
C LEU A 24 13.40 -2.87 5.74
N VAL A 25 13.22 -1.60 6.15
CA VAL A 25 13.08 -1.22 7.56
C VAL A 25 11.60 -1.27 7.90
N LEU A 26 11.18 -2.26 8.68
CA LEU A 26 9.83 -2.30 9.24
C LEU A 26 9.85 -1.64 10.63
N ILE A 27 9.25 -0.46 10.74
CA ILE A 27 8.96 0.16 12.04
C ILE A 27 7.54 -0.26 12.43
N VAL A 28 7.41 -1.09 13.46
CA VAL A 28 6.13 -1.27 14.17
C VAL A 28 6.36 -0.84 15.60
N GLY A 29 5.82 0.30 15.99
CA GLY A 29 5.87 0.73 17.38
C GLY A 29 5.31 2.14 17.59
N ALA A 30 4.03 2.22 17.94
CA ALA A 30 3.48 3.38 18.61
C ALA A 30 4.22 3.57 19.95
N LEU A 31 5.00 4.64 20.08
CA LEU A 31 5.58 5.08 21.35
C LEU A 31 5.39 6.58 21.49
N THR A 32 4.53 6.96 22.44
CA THR A 32 4.47 8.30 23.01
C THR A 32 5.78 8.57 23.76
N PHE A 33 6.57 9.54 23.29
CA PHE A 33 7.82 9.91 23.96
C PHE A 33 7.57 11.00 25.00
N ASP A 34 7.73 10.63 26.27
CA ASP A 34 8.06 11.57 27.34
C ASP A 34 9.59 11.71 27.39
N VAL A 35 10.09 12.94 27.26
CA VAL A 35 11.52 13.23 27.06
C VAL A 35 12.23 13.22 28.40
N SER A 36 12.52 12.03 28.94
CA SER A 36 13.65 11.81 29.88
C SER A 36 13.82 10.34 30.31
N ILE A 37 14.09 9.40 29.40
CA ILE A 37 14.78 8.14 29.72
C ILE A 37 15.64 7.72 28.52
N ALA A 38 16.78 7.10 28.80
CA ALA A 38 17.85 6.69 27.89
C ALA A 38 17.37 6.17 26.52
N ARG A 39 18.04 6.64 25.45
CA ARG A 39 17.93 6.09 24.09
C ARG A 39 18.32 4.61 24.12
N SER A 40 17.34 3.72 24.26
CA SER A 40 17.56 2.32 23.94
C SER A 40 17.72 2.27 22.42
N ALA A 41 18.93 1.98 21.95
CA ALA A 41 19.14 1.69 20.54
C ALA A 41 18.22 0.51 20.18
N VAL A 42 17.30 0.72 19.24
CA VAL A 42 16.54 -0.38 18.64
C VAL A 42 17.55 -1.15 17.80
N VAL A 43 18.09 -2.23 18.37
CA VAL A 43 18.93 -3.16 17.63
C VAL A 43 17.99 -4.05 16.83
N ALA A 44 18.05 -3.97 15.50
CA ALA A 44 17.35 -4.91 14.64
C ALA A 44 17.94 -6.31 14.87
N HIS A 45 17.09 -7.26 15.22
CA HIS A 45 17.45 -8.67 15.32
C HIS A 45 16.77 -9.43 14.19
N GLN A 46 17.51 -10.32 13.52
CA GLN A 46 16.91 -11.32 12.65
C GLN A 46 15.96 -12.17 13.51
N ALA A 47 14.66 -12.16 13.19
CA ALA A 47 13.68 -12.90 13.97
C ALA A 47 13.86 -14.42 13.79
N ALA A 48 13.92 -14.88 12.54
CA ALA A 48 14.24 -16.25 12.16
C ALA A 48 14.59 -16.35 10.68
N ASP A 49 15.37 -17.37 10.30
CA ASP A 49 15.53 -17.77 8.91
C ASP A 49 14.39 -18.74 8.53
N VAL A 50 13.46 -18.26 7.71
CA VAL A 50 12.27 -19.00 7.28
C VAL A 50 12.61 -20.01 6.18
N ASN A 51 13.68 -19.78 5.41
CA ASN A 51 14.13 -20.66 4.33
C ASN A 51 15.62 -20.98 4.48
N PRO A 52 16.00 -21.87 5.41
CA PRO A 52 17.40 -22.14 5.73
C PRO A 52 18.21 -22.55 4.51
N GLY A 53 19.24 -21.77 4.18
CA GLY A 53 20.09 -21.97 3.02
C GLY A 53 20.50 -20.66 2.37
N PRO A 54 21.10 -20.69 1.16
CA PRO A 54 21.50 -19.47 0.46
C PRO A 54 20.31 -18.73 -0.19
N SER A 55 19.11 -19.30 -0.16
CA SER A 55 17.92 -18.75 -0.81
C SER A 55 17.15 -17.83 0.12
N SER A 56 16.68 -16.68 -0.38
CA SER A 56 15.85 -15.76 0.39
C SER A 56 14.51 -16.40 0.79
N SER A 57 13.97 -16.01 1.95
CA SER A 57 12.60 -16.29 2.35
C SER A 57 11.59 -15.31 1.73
N ASP A 58 12.05 -14.18 1.21
CA ASP A 58 11.25 -13.16 0.52
C ASP A 58 9.94 -12.81 1.25
N PRO A 59 10.02 -12.34 2.52
CA PRO A 59 8.83 -12.01 3.27
C PRO A 59 8.21 -10.72 2.73
N ASP A 60 6.94 -10.79 2.36
CA ASP A 60 6.14 -9.65 1.89
C ASP A 60 4.75 -9.69 2.52
N ASP A 61 4.19 -8.49 2.65
CA ASP A 61 2.94 -8.20 3.35
C ASP A 61 2.85 -8.75 4.79
N MET A 62 2.46 -7.92 5.74
CA MET A 62 2.58 -8.28 7.15
C MET A 62 1.40 -7.81 7.96
N ALA A 63 0.84 -8.73 8.73
CA ALA A 63 -0.16 -8.42 9.72
C ALA A 63 0.18 -9.16 11.02
N SER A 64 0.22 -8.43 12.13
CA SER A 64 0.05 -9.13 13.40
C SER A 64 -1.35 -9.74 13.41
N PHE A 65 -1.61 -10.90 14.03
CA PHE A 65 -2.95 -11.46 14.30
C PHE A 65 -2.86 -12.52 15.40
N GLY A 66 -3.83 -12.59 16.33
CA GLY A 66 -3.84 -13.60 17.40
C GLY A 66 -2.55 -13.69 18.24
N GLY A 67 -1.84 -12.58 18.44
CA GLY A 67 -0.57 -12.54 19.15
C GLY A 67 0.67 -13.01 18.37
N ASN A 68 0.54 -13.30 17.07
CA ASN A 68 1.64 -13.70 16.20
C ASN A 68 1.80 -12.70 15.04
N LEU A 69 2.96 -12.68 14.40
CA LEU A 69 3.16 -11.99 13.12
C LEU A 69 2.87 -12.97 11.98
N TYR A 70 2.00 -12.59 11.06
CA TYR A 70 1.69 -13.31 9.82
C TYR A 70 2.29 -12.56 8.63
N PHE A 71 2.76 -13.32 7.65
CA PHE A 71 3.38 -12.79 6.45
C PHE A 71 3.35 -13.84 5.33
N ALA A 72 3.46 -13.40 4.08
CA ALA A 72 3.70 -14.29 2.96
C ALA A 72 5.20 -14.57 2.86
N GLY A 73 5.59 -15.82 2.61
CA GLY A 73 7.01 -16.16 2.58
C GLY A 73 7.30 -17.54 2.02
N ARG A 74 8.49 -17.70 1.46
CA ARG A 74 8.96 -18.98 0.93
C ARG A 74 9.40 -19.92 2.03
N MET A 75 8.92 -21.16 1.99
CA MET A 75 9.37 -22.22 2.89
C MET A 75 9.94 -23.44 2.15
N PRO A 76 10.89 -24.17 2.77
CA PRO A 76 11.51 -25.33 2.16
C PRO A 76 10.48 -26.39 1.72
N GLY A 77 10.42 -26.63 0.41
CA GLY A 77 9.53 -27.62 -0.19
C GLY A 77 8.05 -27.25 -0.19
N LYS A 78 7.71 -25.97 0.05
CA LYS A 78 6.34 -25.46 0.23
C LYS A 78 5.93 -24.25 -0.64
N GLY A 79 6.79 -23.76 -1.54
CA GLY A 79 6.46 -22.54 -2.30
C GLY A 79 6.38 -21.28 -1.43
N HIS A 80 5.73 -20.22 -1.93
CA HIS A 80 5.46 -18.94 -1.24
C HIS A 80 4.05 -18.97 -0.65
N GLU A 81 3.98 -19.02 0.69
CA GLU A 81 2.80 -19.41 1.45
C GLU A 81 2.53 -18.49 2.64
N LEU A 82 1.39 -18.69 3.31
CA LEU A 82 1.06 -18.00 4.53
C LEU A 82 1.85 -18.59 5.71
N VAL A 83 2.72 -17.78 6.27
CA VAL A 83 3.59 -18.14 7.40
C VAL A 83 3.23 -17.29 8.62
N ARG A 84 3.36 -17.88 9.80
CA ARG A 84 3.33 -17.13 11.07
C ARG A 84 4.63 -17.30 11.84
N LEU A 85 5.07 -16.26 12.54
CA LEU A 85 6.06 -16.38 13.61
C LEU A 85 5.34 -16.70 14.92
N HIS A 86 5.53 -17.92 15.42
CA HIS A 86 5.02 -18.35 16.71
C HIS A 86 6.20 -18.67 17.65
N ASN A 87 6.30 -17.95 18.77
CA ASN A 87 7.43 -18.03 19.71
C ASN A 87 8.80 -17.90 19.01
N GLY A 88 8.92 -16.94 18.09
CA GLY A 88 10.13 -16.68 17.32
C GLY A 88 10.46 -17.75 16.26
N LYS A 89 9.56 -18.69 16.00
CA LYS A 89 9.77 -19.74 14.99
C LYS A 89 8.75 -19.62 13.84
N PRO A 90 9.20 -19.70 12.58
CA PRO A 90 8.31 -19.77 11.44
C PRO A 90 7.49 -21.05 11.47
N GLN A 91 6.19 -20.92 11.20
CA GLN A 91 5.26 -22.03 11.08
C GLN A 91 4.36 -21.81 9.88
N LEU A 92 4.18 -22.84 9.07
CA LEU A 92 3.16 -22.86 8.03
C LEU A 92 1.78 -22.73 8.66
N VAL A 93 0.99 -21.79 8.15
CA VAL A 93 -0.41 -21.63 8.57
C VAL A 93 -1.29 -22.53 7.72
N ALA A 94 -1.10 -22.51 6.41
CA ALA A 94 -1.77 -23.38 5.46
C ALA A 94 -0.92 -23.55 4.20
N ASP A 95 -0.86 -24.79 3.69
CA ASP A 95 -0.28 -25.17 2.40
C ASP A 95 -1.41 -25.21 1.37
N LEU A 96 -1.78 -24.06 0.80
CA LEU A 96 -2.99 -24.01 -0.05
C LEU A 96 -2.76 -24.71 -1.40
N ASN A 97 -1.52 -24.69 -1.91
CA ASN A 97 -1.08 -25.49 -3.05
C ASN A 97 -0.08 -26.55 -2.61
N PRO A 98 -0.51 -27.81 -2.40
CA PRO A 98 0.36 -28.84 -1.85
C PRO A 98 1.62 -29.07 -2.68
N GLY A 99 2.79 -29.00 -2.04
CA GLY A 99 4.06 -29.31 -2.70
C GLY A 99 4.89 -28.05 -2.89
N LYS A 100 5.56 -27.89 -4.04
CA LYS A 100 6.48 -26.76 -4.26
C LYS A 100 5.79 -25.54 -4.88
N ASP A 101 4.52 -25.69 -5.27
CA ASP A 101 3.74 -24.64 -5.88
C ASP A 101 3.35 -23.59 -4.84
N SER A 102 3.12 -22.36 -5.27
CA SER A 102 2.91 -21.21 -4.38
C SER A 102 1.46 -20.77 -4.39
N SER A 103 0.91 -20.45 -3.23
CA SER A 103 -0.40 -19.78 -3.10
C SER A 103 -0.29 -18.25 -3.11
N SER A 104 0.90 -17.72 -2.86
CA SER A 104 1.27 -16.30 -2.92
C SER A 104 0.22 -15.39 -2.25
N PRO A 105 0.01 -15.54 -0.93
CA PRO A 105 -0.98 -14.76 -0.21
C PRO A 105 -0.58 -13.28 -0.13
N ARG A 106 -1.56 -12.36 -0.13
CA ARG A 106 -1.34 -10.90 -0.01
C ARG A 106 -2.60 -10.16 0.41
N ASP A 107 -2.49 -8.85 0.63
CA ASP A 107 -3.51 -7.93 1.11
C ASP A 107 -4.07 -8.34 2.49
N PHE A 108 -3.17 -8.59 3.45
CA PHE A 108 -3.56 -9.03 4.80
C PHE A 108 -4.35 -7.97 5.56
N ILE A 109 -5.56 -8.32 6.01
CA ILE A 109 -6.36 -7.45 6.88
C ILE A 109 -7.07 -8.22 7.98
N ARG A 110 -7.13 -7.63 9.17
CA ARG A 110 -7.94 -8.18 10.26
C ARG A 110 -9.39 -7.73 10.11
N PHE A 111 -10.32 -8.66 10.19
CA PHE A 111 -11.74 -8.36 10.21
C PHE A 111 -12.51 -9.41 10.99
N LYS A 112 -13.40 -8.97 11.90
CA LYS A 112 -14.24 -9.82 12.77
C LYS A 112 -13.53 -11.03 13.39
N GLY A 113 -12.32 -10.80 13.92
CA GLY A 113 -11.54 -11.83 14.63
C GLY A 113 -10.84 -12.85 13.73
N MET A 114 -10.81 -12.63 12.41
CA MET A 114 -10.09 -13.45 11.44
C MET A 114 -9.07 -12.60 10.68
N LEU A 115 -8.08 -13.27 10.07
CA LEU A 115 -7.18 -12.65 9.11
C LEU A 115 -7.67 -12.98 7.69
N TYR A 116 -8.03 -11.95 6.92
CA TYR A 116 -8.44 -12.05 5.52
C TYR A 116 -7.26 -11.72 4.60
N PHE A 117 -7.24 -12.33 3.41
CA PHE A 117 -6.18 -12.17 2.40
C PHE A 117 -6.63 -12.74 1.05
N SER A 118 -5.95 -12.37 -0.04
CA SER A 118 -6.10 -13.05 -1.32
C SER A 118 -5.02 -14.10 -1.51
N ALA A 119 -5.36 -15.26 -2.08
CA ALA A 119 -4.40 -16.32 -2.42
C ALA A 119 -4.92 -17.16 -3.59
N SER A 120 -4.01 -17.77 -4.34
CA SER A 120 -4.33 -18.58 -5.51
C SER A 120 -4.25 -20.07 -5.25
N THR A 121 -5.19 -20.85 -5.78
CA THR A 121 -5.03 -22.31 -5.91
C THR A 121 -5.18 -22.78 -7.36
N GLU A 122 -4.72 -23.99 -7.67
CA GLU A 122 -4.97 -24.60 -8.99
C GLU A 122 -6.48 -24.77 -9.27
N ALA A 123 -7.28 -25.00 -8.24
CA ALA A 123 -8.70 -25.30 -8.36
C ALA A 123 -9.58 -24.04 -8.44
N SER A 124 -9.16 -22.94 -7.83
CA SER A 124 -9.98 -21.73 -7.63
C SER A 124 -9.36 -20.45 -8.21
N GLY A 125 -8.15 -20.48 -8.78
CA GLY A 125 -7.39 -19.25 -9.03
C GLY A 125 -7.26 -18.37 -7.78
N ARG A 126 -7.00 -17.07 -7.94
CA ARG A 126 -6.86 -16.09 -6.85
C ARG A 126 -8.21 -15.59 -6.35
N GLU A 127 -8.53 -15.95 -5.12
CA GLU A 127 -9.80 -15.65 -4.46
C GLU A 127 -9.58 -15.06 -3.06
N LEU A 128 -10.68 -14.71 -2.38
CA LEU A 128 -10.65 -14.16 -1.02
C LEU A 128 -10.65 -15.32 -0.02
N TRP A 129 -9.66 -15.34 0.86
CA TRP A 129 -9.47 -16.35 1.90
C TRP A 129 -9.50 -15.71 3.27
N ARG A 130 -9.72 -16.55 4.28
CA ARG A 130 -9.53 -16.15 5.68
C ARG A 130 -8.95 -17.27 6.51
N THR A 131 -8.32 -16.91 7.62
CA THR A 131 -7.80 -17.85 8.62
C THR A 131 -8.06 -17.39 10.04
N GLY A 132 -8.39 -18.36 10.91
CA GLY A 132 -8.37 -18.21 12.37
C GLY A 132 -7.02 -18.60 12.99
N GLY A 133 -6.04 -18.98 12.16
CA GLY A 133 -4.72 -19.45 12.57
C GLY A 133 -4.58 -20.97 12.71
N ASN A 134 -5.69 -21.71 12.77
CA ASN A 134 -5.71 -23.18 12.73
C ASN A 134 -6.53 -23.73 11.57
N THR A 135 -7.54 -22.97 11.13
CA THR A 135 -8.38 -23.28 9.97
C THR A 135 -8.24 -22.15 8.96
N THR A 136 -8.10 -22.51 7.70
CA THR A 136 -8.03 -21.59 6.57
C THR A 136 -9.05 -22.01 5.55
N GLU A 137 -9.87 -21.09 5.08
CA GLU A 137 -10.99 -21.35 4.19
C GLU A 137 -11.19 -20.23 3.18
N ILE A 138 -11.71 -20.58 2.01
CA ILE A 138 -12.16 -19.61 1.01
C ILE A 138 -13.42 -18.91 1.53
N VAL A 139 -13.48 -17.60 1.37
CA VAL A 139 -14.63 -16.77 1.76
C VAL A 139 -15.70 -16.82 0.67
N ALA A 140 -15.27 -16.63 -0.58
CA ALA A 140 -16.07 -16.85 -1.78
C ALA A 140 -15.15 -17.14 -2.96
N ASP A 141 -15.59 -18.07 -3.81
CA ASP A 141 -15.06 -18.27 -5.16
C ASP A 141 -15.94 -17.46 -6.12
N LEU A 142 -15.53 -16.21 -6.37
CA LEU A 142 -16.31 -15.29 -7.20
C LEU A 142 -16.17 -15.60 -8.70
N ARG A 143 -15.12 -16.31 -9.11
CA ARG A 143 -14.95 -16.84 -10.47
C ARG A 143 -14.72 -18.35 -10.44
N PRO A 144 -15.81 -19.14 -10.45
CA PRO A 144 -15.73 -20.58 -10.27
C PRO A 144 -14.73 -21.27 -11.20
N GLY A 145 -13.92 -22.15 -10.61
CA GLY A 145 -12.89 -22.91 -11.31
C GLY A 145 -11.52 -22.24 -11.26
N SER A 146 -10.63 -22.52 -12.21
CA SER A 146 -9.24 -22.05 -12.15
C SER A 146 -9.06 -20.56 -12.53
N GLU A 147 -10.15 -19.82 -12.73
CA GLU A 147 -10.10 -18.38 -13.03
C GLU A 147 -9.92 -17.59 -11.74
N SER A 148 -9.51 -16.31 -11.83
CA SER A 148 -9.19 -15.51 -10.64
C SER A 148 -10.09 -14.29 -10.56
N SER A 149 -10.75 -14.10 -9.42
CA SER A 149 -11.45 -12.85 -9.11
C SER A 149 -10.53 -11.72 -8.66
N ASP A 150 -9.28 -12.06 -8.36
CA ASP A 150 -8.21 -11.16 -7.94
C ASP A 150 -8.61 -10.17 -6.83
N PRO A 151 -9.01 -10.62 -5.62
CA PRO A 151 -9.38 -9.70 -4.55
C PRO A 151 -8.19 -8.88 -4.05
N PHE A 152 -8.37 -7.58 -3.88
CA PHE A 152 -7.34 -6.66 -3.36
C PHE A 152 -7.97 -5.34 -2.85
N LEU A 153 -7.15 -4.39 -2.38
CA LEU A 153 -7.60 -3.12 -1.77
C LEU A 153 -8.59 -3.35 -0.61
N MET A 154 -8.24 -4.27 0.27
CA MET A 154 -9.11 -4.65 1.38
C MET A 154 -9.20 -3.53 2.41
N THR A 155 -10.41 -3.13 2.80
CA THR A 155 -10.65 -2.03 3.75
C THR A 155 -11.85 -2.33 4.62
N VAL A 156 -11.69 -2.20 5.94
CA VAL A 156 -12.79 -2.38 6.90
C VAL A 156 -13.60 -1.09 6.99
N LEU A 157 -14.91 -1.16 6.71
CA LEU A 157 -15.87 -0.08 6.92
C LEU A 157 -16.97 -0.57 7.87
N GLY A 158 -16.95 -0.11 9.12
CA GLY A 158 -17.91 -0.53 10.14
C GLY A 158 -17.86 -2.04 10.38
N ASP A 159 -18.97 -2.73 10.09
CA ASP A 159 -19.11 -4.18 10.23
C ASP A 159 -18.97 -4.94 8.91
N GLN A 160 -18.36 -4.30 7.90
CA GLN A 160 -18.11 -4.86 6.57
C GLN A 160 -16.63 -4.78 6.21
N LEU A 161 -16.17 -5.76 5.42
CA LEU A 161 -14.90 -5.72 4.72
C LEU A 161 -15.20 -5.44 3.24
N LEU A 162 -14.71 -4.30 2.76
CA LEU A 162 -14.73 -3.91 1.35
C LEU A 162 -13.48 -4.42 0.64
N PHE A 163 -13.60 -4.76 -0.64
CA PHE A 163 -12.49 -5.18 -1.49
C PHE A 163 -12.86 -5.04 -2.97
N ARG A 164 -11.87 -4.83 -3.84
CA ARG A 164 -12.07 -4.91 -5.30
C ARG A 164 -11.99 -6.38 -5.72
N ALA A 165 -12.89 -6.82 -6.60
CA ALA A 165 -12.85 -8.15 -7.21
C ALA A 165 -13.56 -8.16 -8.58
N ASN A 166 -13.32 -9.19 -9.39
CA ASN A 166 -13.92 -9.38 -10.71
C ASN A 166 -14.65 -10.74 -10.76
N ASP A 167 -15.94 -10.77 -11.07
CA ASP A 167 -16.74 -12.00 -11.16
C ASP A 167 -16.78 -12.60 -12.59
N GLY A 168 -16.08 -11.98 -13.54
CA GLY A 168 -16.08 -12.34 -14.96
C GLY A 168 -17.29 -11.84 -15.75
N LEU A 169 -18.27 -11.21 -15.09
CA LEU A 169 -19.52 -10.73 -15.70
C LEU A 169 -19.64 -9.20 -15.66
N THR A 170 -19.42 -8.60 -14.49
CA THR A 170 -19.49 -7.15 -14.25
C THR A 170 -18.12 -6.49 -14.24
N GLY A 171 -17.07 -7.23 -14.60
CA GLY A 171 -15.70 -6.73 -14.55
C GLY A 171 -15.25 -6.46 -13.10
N SER A 172 -14.20 -5.66 -12.96
CA SER A 172 -13.61 -5.39 -11.65
C SER A 172 -14.30 -4.23 -10.93
N GLU A 173 -15.06 -4.56 -9.88
CA GLU A 173 -15.95 -3.66 -9.14
C GLU A 173 -15.68 -3.70 -7.63
N LEU A 174 -16.39 -2.87 -6.86
CA LEU A 174 -16.32 -2.89 -5.40
C LEU A 174 -17.27 -3.96 -4.83
N TRP A 175 -16.71 -4.86 -4.03
CA TRP A 175 -17.41 -5.93 -3.33
C TRP A 175 -17.29 -5.75 -1.83
N ARG A 176 -18.16 -6.46 -1.09
CA ARG A 176 -18.13 -6.50 0.36
C ARG A 176 -18.39 -7.88 0.91
N THR A 177 -17.95 -8.09 2.14
CA THR A 177 -18.42 -9.18 2.99
C THR A 177 -18.67 -8.71 4.42
N ASP A 178 -19.70 -9.26 5.05
CA ASP A 178 -19.93 -9.11 6.50
C ASP A 178 -19.26 -10.25 7.31
N GLY A 179 -18.53 -11.14 6.64
CA GLY A 179 -17.96 -12.36 7.20
C GLY A 179 -18.83 -13.61 7.00
N ASN A 180 -20.03 -13.49 6.46
CA ASN A 180 -20.90 -14.62 6.11
C ASN A 180 -21.29 -14.57 4.64
N LEU A 181 -21.78 -13.43 4.16
CA LEU A 181 -22.21 -13.22 2.79
C LEU A 181 -21.18 -12.36 2.05
N VAL A 182 -21.01 -12.65 0.76
CA VAL A 182 -20.28 -11.78 -0.19
C VAL A 182 -21.28 -11.20 -1.17
N SER A 183 -21.19 -9.89 -1.43
CA SER A 183 -22.04 -9.20 -2.39
C SER A 183 -21.34 -8.01 -3.02
N MET A 184 -21.66 -7.69 -4.26
CA MET A 184 -21.21 -6.45 -4.90
C MET A 184 -21.85 -5.23 -4.20
N VAL A 185 -21.08 -4.16 -4.01
CA VAL A 185 -21.56 -2.88 -3.46
C VAL A 185 -22.36 -2.12 -4.50
N SER A 186 -21.77 -1.97 -5.70
CA SER A 186 -22.42 -1.35 -6.85
C SER A 186 -21.69 -1.79 -8.13
N ASP A 187 -22.44 -2.00 -9.21
CA ASP A 187 -21.90 -2.09 -10.57
C ASP A 187 -21.67 -0.65 -11.07
N ILE A 188 -20.51 -0.06 -10.75
CA ILE A 188 -20.24 1.35 -11.05
C ILE A 188 -20.05 1.55 -12.56
N ARG A 189 -19.38 0.60 -13.23
CA ARG A 189 -19.25 0.61 -14.69
C ARG A 189 -19.78 -0.71 -15.27
N PRO A 190 -21.05 -0.71 -15.73
CA PRO A 190 -21.67 -1.89 -16.28
C PRO A 190 -20.86 -2.58 -17.37
N GLY A 191 -20.77 -3.90 -17.25
CA GLY A 191 -20.12 -4.80 -18.19
C GLY A 191 -18.66 -5.12 -17.83
N VAL A 192 -18.03 -5.94 -18.67
CA VAL A 192 -16.76 -6.62 -18.33
C VAL A 192 -15.55 -5.69 -18.11
N SER A 193 -15.64 -4.40 -18.45
CA SER A 193 -14.54 -3.45 -18.23
C SER A 193 -14.34 -3.11 -16.75
N GLY A 194 -15.43 -3.03 -15.98
CA GLY A 194 -15.44 -2.64 -14.57
C GLY A 194 -14.86 -1.26 -14.26
N SER A 195 -15.08 -0.79 -13.04
CA SER A 195 -14.71 0.54 -12.60
C SER A 195 -13.23 0.73 -12.22
N ASN A 196 -12.46 -0.36 -12.16
CA ASN A 196 -11.00 -0.37 -11.97
C ASN A 196 -10.52 0.49 -10.78
N LEU A 197 -11.07 0.21 -9.59
CA LEU A 197 -10.64 0.88 -8.36
C LEU A 197 -9.12 0.78 -8.13
N ASN A 198 -8.50 1.86 -7.66
CA ASN A 198 -7.05 1.96 -7.44
C ASN A 198 -6.63 2.32 -6.01
N ASP A 199 -7.52 2.94 -5.24
CA ASP A 199 -7.24 3.38 -3.86
C ASP A 199 -8.58 3.52 -3.11
N ILE A 200 -8.61 3.19 -1.83
CA ILE A 200 -9.80 3.26 -0.97
C ILE A 200 -9.39 3.52 0.47
N THR A 201 -10.10 4.41 1.16
CA THR A 201 -9.84 4.73 2.57
C THR A 201 -11.11 5.14 3.29
N THR A 202 -11.28 4.66 4.52
CA THR A 202 -12.38 5.09 5.39
C THR A 202 -12.13 6.48 5.96
N PHE A 203 -13.15 7.33 5.91
CA PHE A 203 -13.16 8.64 6.55
C PHE A 203 -14.58 8.95 7.06
N GLY A 204 -14.70 9.16 8.38
CA GLY A 204 -16.02 9.21 9.03
C GLY A 204 -16.75 7.86 8.92
N ASN A 205 -18.00 7.90 8.49
CA ASN A 205 -18.84 6.70 8.30
C ASN A 205 -18.82 6.14 6.87
N PHE A 206 -17.92 6.63 6.02
CA PHE A 206 -17.87 6.28 4.61
C PHE A 206 -16.48 5.81 4.22
N ALA A 207 -16.39 5.14 3.06
CA ALA A 207 -15.13 4.94 2.36
C ALA A 207 -15.10 5.79 1.08
N TYR A 208 -13.96 6.40 0.82
CA TYR A 208 -13.67 7.21 -0.36
C TYR A 208 -12.66 6.48 -1.23
N PHE A 209 -12.86 6.52 -2.54
CA PHE A 209 -12.05 5.75 -3.47
C PHE A 209 -12.01 6.36 -4.87
N SER A 210 -11.07 5.91 -5.68
CA SER A 210 -11.01 6.24 -7.11
C SER A 210 -11.78 5.19 -7.90
N ALA A 211 -12.67 5.61 -8.81
CA ALA A 211 -13.37 4.70 -9.72
C ALA A 211 -13.75 5.39 -11.04
N ASP A 212 -13.89 4.61 -12.10
CA ASP A 212 -14.30 5.06 -13.44
C ASP A 212 -15.65 4.45 -13.83
N ASN A 213 -16.69 5.27 -14.02
CA ASN A 213 -18.01 4.80 -14.49
C ASN A 213 -18.13 4.72 -16.02
N GLY A 214 -17.05 4.99 -16.76
CA GLY A 214 -16.99 5.05 -18.21
C GLY A 214 -17.45 6.38 -18.83
N LEU A 215 -17.83 7.38 -18.02
CA LEU A 215 -18.32 8.68 -18.49
C LEU A 215 -17.34 9.82 -18.18
N PHE A 216 -16.76 9.82 -16.98
CA PHE A 216 -15.90 10.90 -16.47
C PHE A 216 -14.47 10.43 -16.18
N GLY A 217 -14.13 9.19 -16.54
CA GLY A 217 -12.92 8.50 -16.10
C GLY A 217 -12.84 8.35 -14.60
N SER A 218 -11.61 8.21 -14.10
CA SER A 218 -11.36 8.01 -12.67
C SER A 218 -11.56 9.30 -11.88
N GLU A 219 -12.60 9.31 -11.06
CA GLU A 219 -13.00 10.44 -10.20
C GLU A 219 -13.13 9.99 -8.74
N VAL A 220 -13.48 10.92 -7.84
CA VAL A 220 -13.66 10.61 -6.41
C VAL A 220 -15.05 10.03 -6.19
N TRP A 221 -15.10 8.81 -5.67
CA TRP A 221 -16.32 8.09 -5.30
C TRP A 221 -16.41 7.93 -3.79
N ILE A 222 -17.64 7.77 -3.31
CA ILE A 222 -17.95 7.52 -1.90
C ILE A 222 -18.89 6.32 -1.78
N THR A 223 -18.74 5.54 -0.72
CA THR A 223 -19.65 4.45 -0.36
C THR A 223 -19.90 4.41 1.14
N ASP A 224 -21.12 4.03 1.50
CA ASP A 224 -21.52 3.65 2.86
C ASP A 224 -21.39 2.14 3.12
N GLY A 225 -20.82 1.40 2.15
CA GLY A 225 -20.74 -0.05 2.13
C GLY A 225 -21.95 -0.73 1.47
N ASN A 226 -23.10 -0.08 1.37
CA ASN A 226 -24.29 -0.64 0.74
C ASN A 226 -24.48 -0.20 -0.71
N SER A 227 -24.10 1.04 -1.00
CA SER A 227 -24.18 1.66 -2.32
C SER A 227 -22.96 2.56 -2.57
N ALA A 228 -22.69 2.89 -3.83
CA ALA A 228 -21.63 3.81 -4.19
C ALA A 228 -22.17 4.94 -5.08
N SER A 229 -21.60 6.13 -4.94
CA SER A 229 -21.94 7.29 -5.77
C SER A 229 -20.73 8.16 -6.07
N LEU A 230 -20.75 8.85 -7.20
CA LEU A 230 -19.78 9.88 -7.52
C LEU A 230 -19.86 10.98 -6.46
N PHE A 231 -18.73 11.25 -5.79
CA PHE A 231 -18.64 12.27 -4.75
C PHE A 231 -18.16 13.61 -5.31
N ALA A 232 -17.10 13.59 -6.11
CA ALA A 232 -16.58 14.79 -6.77
C ALA A 232 -16.02 14.44 -8.15
N ASN A 233 -16.53 15.15 -9.17
CA ASN A 233 -15.92 15.23 -10.49
C ASN A 233 -15.00 16.45 -10.52
N ILE A 234 -13.72 16.24 -10.21
CA ILE A 234 -12.75 17.34 -10.08
C ILE A 234 -12.36 17.87 -11.46
N ASN A 235 -12.20 16.97 -12.44
CA ASN A 235 -11.88 17.34 -13.81
C ASN A 235 -13.12 17.38 -14.69
N ALA A 236 -14.09 18.23 -14.34
CA ALA A 236 -15.40 18.26 -15.01
C ALA A 236 -15.34 18.57 -16.53
N GLY A 237 -14.25 19.20 -17.01
CA GLY A 237 -14.02 19.49 -18.43
C GLY A 237 -13.10 18.50 -19.14
N GLY A 238 -12.49 17.56 -18.42
CA GLY A 238 -11.57 16.55 -18.94
C GLY A 238 -12.12 15.13 -18.79
N LEU A 239 -11.24 14.15 -18.98
CA LEU A 239 -11.61 12.73 -18.94
C LEU A 239 -11.31 12.03 -17.61
N SER A 240 -10.54 12.60 -16.67
CA SER A 240 -10.19 11.95 -15.39
C SER A 240 -9.42 12.90 -14.47
N SER A 241 -9.68 12.86 -13.16
CA SER A 241 -8.88 13.52 -12.13
C SER A 241 -7.83 12.62 -11.49
N ASN A 242 -7.90 11.30 -11.74
CA ASN A 242 -6.97 10.27 -11.23
C ASN A 242 -6.67 10.41 -9.72
N PRO A 243 -7.69 10.38 -8.84
CA PRO A 243 -7.50 10.60 -7.43
C PRO A 243 -6.74 9.43 -6.77
N ARG A 244 -5.77 9.75 -5.90
CA ARG A 244 -4.92 8.76 -5.19
C ARG A 244 -4.41 9.30 -3.86
N TYR A 245 -3.88 8.41 -3.02
CA TYR A 245 -3.26 8.69 -1.73
C TYR A 245 -4.25 9.26 -0.71
N PHE A 246 -5.46 8.71 -0.66
CA PHE A 246 -6.47 9.15 0.30
C PHE A 246 -5.95 8.99 1.74
N THR A 247 -5.76 10.13 2.43
CA THR A 247 -5.10 10.18 3.75
C THR A 247 -5.90 11.04 4.72
N PRO A 248 -6.56 10.46 5.74
CA PRO A 248 -7.23 11.21 6.79
C PRO A 248 -6.23 12.03 7.61
N PHE A 249 -6.51 13.32 7.79
CA PHE A 249 -5.72 14.21 8.64
C PHE A 249 -6.58 15.32 9.23
N GLY A 250 -6.74 15.31 10.56
CA GLY A 250 -7.68 16.19 11.24
C GLY A 250 -9.12 15.96 10.75
N ASP A 251 -9.83 17.05 10.46
CA ASP A 251 -11.23 17.03 10.01
C ASP A 251 -11.39 16.83 8.50
N TYR A 252 -10.33 16.43 7.79
CA TYR A 252 -10.32 16.31 6.34
C TYR A 252 -9.69 15.00 5.87
N LEU A 253 -10.13 14.56 4.70
CA LEU A 253 -9.46 13.56 3.88
C LEU A 253 -8.66 14.30 2.80
N TYR A 254 -7.35 14.09 2.77
CA TYR A 254 -6.44 14.65 1.77
C TYR A 254 -6.16 13.63 0.68
N PHE A 255 -5.95 14.09 -0.54
CA PHE A 255 -5.64 13.23 -1.68
C PHE A 255 -5.04 14.04 -2.83
N ARG A 256 -4.32 13.36 -3.71
CA ARG A 256 -3.87 13.90 -4.99
C ARG A 256 -5.02 13.82 -5.99
N ALA A 257 -5.27 14.87 -6.77
CA ALA A 257 -6.15 14.83 -7.95
C ALA A 257 -5.81 15.95 -8.94
N GLY A 258 -6.15 15.78 -10.21
CA GLY A 258 -5.96 16.81 -11.24
C GLY A 258 -7.26 17.39 -11.78
N ASP A 259 -7.27 18.69 -12.04
CA ASP A 259 -8.44 19.45 -12.54
C ASP A 259 -8.31 19.84 -14.02
N GLY A 260 -7.41 19.16 -14.75
CA GLY A 260 -7.03 19.49 -16.12
C GLY A 260 -5.82 20.43 -16.23
N GLN A 261 -5.46 21.12 -15.15
CA GLN A 261 -4.30 22.01 -15.09
C GLN A 261 -3.12 21.38 -14.34
N GLY A 262 -3.26 20.12 -13.91
CA GLY A 262 -2.23 19.37 -13.21
C GLY A 262 -2.72 18.73 -11.94
N ALA A 263 -1.96 17.74 -11.44
CA ALA A 263 -2.32 17.11 -10.18
C ALA A 263 -1.80 17.95 -9.01
N GLU A 264 -2.72 18.30 -8.13
CA GLU A 264 -2.49 19.12 -6.95
C GLU A 264 -2.95 18.37 -5.69
N LEU A 265 -2.67 18.95 -4.52
CA LEU A 265 -3.15 18.42 -3.25
C LEU A 265 -4.57 18.94 -3.01
N TRP A 266 -5.52 18.02 -2.88
CA TRP A 266 -6.92 18.29 -2.60
C TRP A 266 -7.29 17.79 -1.21
N ARG A 267 -8.38 18.35 -0.68
CA ARG A 267 -8.99 17.84 0.55
C ARG A 267 -10.51 17.94 0.52
N THR A 268 -11.17 17.07 1.27
CA THR A 268 -12.61 17.13 1.53
C THR A 268 -12.91 16.89 3.01
N ASN A 269 -13.97 17.51 3.52
CA ASN A 269 -14.54 17.18 4.83
C ASN A 269 -15.79 16.28 4.71
N GLY A 270 -16.03 15.72 3.52
CA GLY A 270 -17.24 14.96 3.21
C GLY A 270 -18.46 15.78 2.81
N VAL A 271 -18.37 17.12 2.84
CA VAL A 271 -19.43 18.03 2.37
C VAL A 271 -18.96 18.88 1.19
N PHE A 272 -17.75 19.42 1.26
CA PHE A 272 -17.14 20.17 0.16
C PHE A 272 -15.74 19.66 -0.12
N THR A 273 -15.30 19.86 -1.35
CA THR A 273 -13.97 19.49 -1.84
C THR A 273 -13.27 20.74 -2.34
N GLN A 274 -12.02 20.93 -1.96
CA GLN A 274 -11.23 22.09 -2.38
C GLN A 274 -9.75 21.73 -2.50
N ARG A 275 -9.04 22.48 -3.35
CA ARG A 275 -7.59 22.43 -3.46
C ARG A 275 -6.96 23.02 -2.21
N VAL A 276 -5.90 22.38 -1.70
CA VAL A 276 -5.16 22.79 -0.50
C VAL A 276 -4.20 23.92 -0.82
N ALA A 277 -3.40 23.74 -1.87
CA ALA A 277 -2.48 24.74 -2.41
C ALA A 277 -2.28 24.45 -3.90
N ASP A 278 -1.99 25.51 -4.66
CA ASP A 278 -1.44 25.42 -6.02
C ASP A 278 0.08 25.53 -5.86
N ILE A 279 0.76 24.39 -5.77
CA ILE A 279 2.18 24.37 -5.39
C ILE A 279 3.05 24.80 -6.56
N ASN A 280 2.60 24.55 -7.80
CA ASN A 280 3.30 24.96 -9.02
C ASN A 280 2.37 25.78 -9.96
N PRO A 281 2.10 27.06 -9.64
CA PRO A 281 1.15 27.87 -10.40
C PRO A 281 1.58 28.06 -11.86
N GLY A 282 0.75 27.62 -12.80
CA GLY A 282 0.94 27.84 -14.24
C GLY A 282 1.75 26.77 -14.98
N ALA A 283 2.30 25.79 -14.26
CA ALA A 283 2.83 24.55 -14.84
C ALA A 283 1.81 23.41 -14.67
N PRO A 284 1.82 22.38 -15.53
CA PRO A 284 0.75 21.39 -15.57
C PRO A 284 0.80 20.34 -14.45
N ASN A 285 1.62 20.47 -13.40
CA ASN A 285 1.71 19.44 -12.34
C ASN A 285 2.59 19.87 -11.15
N SER A 286 2.08 19.84 -9.91
CA SER A 286 2.94 19.72 -8.71
C SER A 286 3.12 18.27 -8.24
N ALA A 287 2.27 17.37 -8.73
CA ALA A 287 2.34 15.92 -8.55
C ALA A 287 2.54 15.47 -7.08
N PRO A 288 1.62 15.76 -6.16
CA PRO A 288 1.77 15.33 -4.79
C PRO A 288 1.67 13.81 -4.66
N PHE A 289 2.65 13.17 -4.02
CA PHE A 289 2.68 11.72 -3.81
C PHE A 289 3.10 11.36 -2.38
N ASP A 290 2.86 10.11 -1.99
CA ASP A 290 3.32 9.50 -0.73
C ASP A 290 2.89 10.30 0.51
N LEU A 291 1.59 10.61 0.60
CA LEU A 291 1.03 11.36 1.71
C LEU A 291 1.14 10.54 3.01
N THR A 292 1.65 11.14 4.09
CA THR A 292 1.72 10.52 5.42
C THR A 292 1.58 11.53 6.54
N VAL A 293 0.89 11.16 7.61
CA VAL A 293 0.69 12.02 8.78
C VAL A 293 1.74 11.70 9.84
N PHE A 294 2.48 12.71 10.27
CA PHE A 294 3.48 12.58 11.33
C PHE A 294 3.54 13.83 12.20
N ASN A 295 3.57 13.66 13.53
CA ASN A 295 3.77 14.75 14.50
C ASN A 295 2.91 16.00 14.25
N GLY A 296 1.63 15.82 13.89
CA GLY A 296 0.68 16.91 13.69
C GLY A 296 0.78 17.61 12.33
N TYR A 297 1.51 17.05 11.36
CA TYR A 297 1.58 17.53 9.98
C TYR A 297 1.26 16.41 9.01
N LEU A 298 0.74 16.78 7.83
CA LEU A 298 0.70 15.93 6.67
C LEU A 298 1.93 16.22 5.81
N TYR A 299 2.77 15.22 5.60
CA TYR A 299 3.95 15.24 4.74
C TYR A 299 3.63 14.59 3.39
N PHE A 300 4.23 15.11 2.32
CA PHE A 300 4.07 14.59 0.97
C PHE A 300 5.23 15.11 0.11
N ARG A 301 5.54 14.44 -1.01
CA ARG A 301 6.46 15.03 -1.98
C ARG A 301 5.70 15.85 -3.00
N ALA A 302 6.27 16.95 -3.50
CA ALA A 302 5.71 17.76 -4.59
C ALA A 302 6.82 18.59 -5.28
N GLU A 303 6.52 19.07 -6.47
CA GLU A 303 7.38 19.96 -7.26
C GLU A 303 6.75 21.35 -7.40
N ASP A 304 7.55 22.41 -7.23
CA ASP A 304 7.12 23.83 -7.35
C ASP A 304 7.65 24.51 -8.62
N GLY A 305 8.29 23.75 -9.51
CA GLY A 305 8.91 24.26 -10.73
C GLY A 305 10.22 25.04 -10.52
N VAL A 306 10.72 25.12 -9.28
CA VAL A 306 11.97 25.81 -8.93
C VAL A 306 12.98 24.86 -8.28
N SER A 307 12.55 24.06 -7.31
CA SER A 307 13.38 23.18 -6.49
C SER A 307 13.28 21.70 -6.86
N GLY A 308 12.68 21.35 -8.01
CA GLY A 308 12.41 19.96 -8.36
C GLY A 308 11.41 19.29 -7.39
N THR A 309 11.35 17.96 -7.39
CA THR A 309 10.49 17.21 -6.45
C THR A 309 11.15 17.09 -5.07
N GLU A 310 10.55 17.71 -4.06
CA GLU A 310 11.07 17.79 -2.69
C GLU A 310 10.04 17.37 -1.63
N LEU A 311 10.42 17.38 -0.35
CA LEU A 311 9.54 17.07 0.78
C LEU A 311 8.78 18.32 1.25
N TRP A 312 7.46 18.26 1.19
CA TRP A 312 6.52 19.30 1.60
C TRP A 312 5.73 18.87 2.82
N ARG A 313 5.16 19.85 3.53
CA ARG A 313 4.18 19.58 4.58
C ARG A 313 3.09 20.65 4.67
N THR A 314 1.97 20.28 5.30
CA THR A 314 0.90 21.20 5.71
C THR A 314 0.40 20.85 7.12
N ASP A 315 -0.02 21.86 7.88
CA ASP A 315 -0.65 21.68 9.20
C ASP A 315 -2.18 21.48 9.11
N GLY A 316 -2.75 21.65 7.92
CA GLY A 316 -4.17 21.47 7.64
C GLY A 316 -5.11 22.57 8.15
N ALA A 317 -4.62 23.60 8.87
CA ALA A 317 -5.46 24.61 9.52
C ALA A 317 -6.14 25.56 8.51
N THR A 318 -5.44 25.94 7.45
CA THR A 318 -5.97 26.80 6.37
C THR A 318 -5.36 26.40 5.03
N PRO A 319 -6.16 26.31 3.95
CA PRO A 319 -5.59 26.11 2.62
C PRO A 319 -4.67 27.30 2.30
N ILE A 320 -3.53 27.03 1.68
CA ILE A 320 -2.50 27.96 1.19
C ILE A 320 -1.52 28.51 2.25
N ALA A 321 -1.96 29.02 3.41
CA ALA A 321 -1.07 29.80 4.28
C ALA A 321 0.09 29.02 4.94
N ASN A 322 -0.07 27.71 5.14
CA ASN A 322 0.87 26.88 5.90
C ASN A 322 1.32 25.62 5.14
N THR A 323 1.16 25.60 3.81
CA THR A 323 1.77 24.59 2.95
C THR A 323 3.14 25.11 2.51
N ALA A 324 4.20 24.42 2.90
CA ALA A 324 5.55 24.87 2.63
C ALA A 324 6.50 23.69 2.38
N LEU A 325 7.56 23.98 1.63
CA LEU A 325 8.73 23.14 1.53
C LEU A 325 9.26 22.88 2.94
N PHE A 326 9.25 21.62 3.35
CA PHE A 326 9.76 21.23 4.66
C PHE A 326 11.28 21.15 4.64
N ALA A 327 11.83 20.54 3.60
CA ALA A 327 13.26 20.44 3.37
C ALA A 327 13.54 20.40 1.86
N ASP A 328 14.44 21.27 1.42
CA ASP A 328 15.17 21.16 0.15
C ASP A 328 16.36 20.24 0.40
N LEU A 329 16.23 18.96 0.06
CA LEU A 329 17.25 17.96 0.34
C LEU A 329 18.31 17.89 -0.77
N GLU A 330 17.99 18.33 -1.99
CA GLU A 330 18.94 18.48 -3.10
C GLU A 330 18.74 19.85 -3.80
N PRO A 331 19.54 20.87 -3.43
CA PRO A 331 19.36 22.22 -3.94
C PRO A 331 19.53 22.32 -5.46
N GLY A 332 18.49 22.79 -6.14
CA GLY A 332 18.50 23.01 -7.59
C GLY A 332 17.25 22.44 -8.25
N ALA A 333 17.23 22.41 -9.58
CA ALA A 333 16.05 21.96 -10.34
C ALA A 333 15.92 20.43 -10.42
N ASP A 334 16.92 19.67 -9.95
CA ASP A 334 16.94 18.20 -10.07
C ASP A 334 16.09 17.51 -8.99
N GLY A 335 16.01 18.08 -7.78
CA GLY A 335 15.23 17.59 -6.65
C GLY A 335 15.72 16.27 -6.02
N SER A 336 15.33 16.02 -4.77
CA SER A 336 15.75 14.84 -3.99
C SER A 336 14.86 13.61 -4.17
N SER A 337 13.64 13.78 -4.69
CA SER A 337 12.69 12.71 -5.03
C SER A 337 12.51 11.64 -3.93
N PRO A 338 12.15 12.02 -2.69
CA PRO A 338 11.92 11.03 -1.63
C PRO A 338 10.77 10.09 -2.04
N THR A 339 10.90 8.80 -1.73
CA THR A 339 9.89 7.78 -2.04
C THR A 339 9.53 6.98 -0.80
N SER A 340 8.35 6.37 -0.79
CA SER A 340 7.92 5.42 0.26
C SER A 340 7.82 6.04 1.65
N LEU A 341 7.31 7.28 1.73
CA LEU A 341 7.04 7.94 3.00
C LEU A 341 6.04 7.12 3.82
N SER A 342 6.45 6.69 5.01
CA SER A 342 5.67 5.86 5.93
C SER A 342 6.05 6.20 7.38
N VAL A 343 5.14 5.91 8.31
CA VAL A 343 5.32 6.10 9.77
C VAL A 343 5.04 4.82 10.53
#